data_AF-V4NV28-F1
#
_entry.id   AF-V4NV28-F1
#
_cell.length_a   1.000
_cell.length_b   1.000
_cell.length_c   1.000
_cell.angle_alpha   90.00
_cell.angle_beta   90.00
_cell.angle_gamma   90.00
#
_symmetry.space_group_name_H-M   'P 1'
#
loop_
_entity.id
_entity.type
_entity.pdbx_description
1 polymer ?
#
loop_
_entity_poly.entity_id
_entity_poly.type
_entity_poly.pdbx_seq_one_letter_code
_entity_poly.pdbx_strand_id
1 'polypeptide(L)'
;MSDNWAERLLMAADVLKDVTPDEFRVDQPFYDEMTLVLTEYELTDTAYKAAEPNVPYPPQWEQLSAAVNGSTPNELLLHILGWVSQGRWIEAPLVRVHEAGLLEPALKRLAAHVSALDIVAVKDE
;
A
#
# COMPACT_ATOMS: atom_id res chain seq x y z
N MET A 1 -7.69 -17.51 2.77
CA MET A 1 -8.27 -16.15 2.69
C MET A 1 -7.19 -15.15 2.28
N SER A 2 -6.03 -15.14 2.94
CA SER A 2 -4.88 -14.30 2.58
C SER A 2 -4.23 -14.61 1.22
N ASP A 3 -4.26 -15.87 0.74
CA ASP A 3 -3.62 -16.24 -0.54
C ASP A 3 -4.27 -15.55 -1.76
N ASN A 4 -5.59 -15.33 -1.71
CA ASN A 4 -6.31 -14.58 -2.73
C ASN A 4 -5.87 -13.10 -2.75
N TRP A 5 -5.62 -12.52 -1.58
CA TRP A 5 -5.14 -11.14 -1.49
C TRP A 5 -3.74 -10.98 -2.08
N ALA A 6 -2.83 -11.93 -1.83
CA ALA A 6 -1.51 -11.94 -2.45
C ALA A 6 -1.58 -11.97 -3.98
N GLU A 7 -2.47 -12.79 -4.56
CA GLU A 7 -2.69 -12.84 -6.02
C GLU A 7 -3.23 -11.51 -6.55
N ARG A 8 -4.21 -10.90 -5.87
CA ARG A 8 -4.78 -9.60 -6.26
C ARG A 8 -3.75 -8.48 -6.20
N LEU A 9 -2.88 -8.46 -5.19
CA LEU A 9 -1.77 -7.51 -5.10
C LEU A 9 -0.78 -7.67 -6.26
N LEU A 10 -0.50 -8.91 -6.69
CA LEU A 10 0.34 -9.15 -7.87
C LEU A 10 -0.33 -8.69 -9.16
N MET A 11 -1.62 -8.96 -9.35
CA MET A 11 -2.37 -8.47 -10.51
C MET A 11 -2.37 -6.93 -10.57
N ALA A 12 -2.61 -6.27 -9.43
CA ALA A 12 -2.54 -4.83 -9.30
C ALA A 12 -1.14 -4.28 -9.67
N ALA A 13 -0.07 -4.93 -9.19
CA ALA A 13 1.29 -4.57 -9.51
C ALA A 13 1.61 -4.75 -11.01
N ASP A 14 1.09 -5.81 -11.63
CA ASP A 14 1.29 -6.07 -13.05
C ASP A 14 0.59 -5.01 -13.92
N VAL A 15 -0.63 -4.60 -13.56
CA VAL A 15 -1.34 -3.51 -14.26
C VAL A 15 -0.58 -2.18 -14.14
N LEU A 16 -0.04 -1.86 -12.95
CA LEU A 16 0.68 -0.60 -12.73
C LEU A 16 1.91 -0.42 -13.64
N LYS A 17 2.51 -1.48 -14.17
CA LYS A 17 3.65 -1.38 -15.10
C LYS A 17 3.29 -0.67 -16.40
N ASP A 18 2.02 -0.79 -16.81
CA ASP A 18 1.52 -0.26 -18.07
C ASP A 18 0.71 1.03 -17.89
N VAL A 19 0.57 1.53 -16.64
CA VAL A 19 -0.20 2.72 -16.30
C VAL A 19 0.74 3.86 -15.91
N THR A 20 0.59 5.02 -16.53
CA THR A 20 1.33 6.23 -16.15
C THR A 20 0.76 6.90 -14.89
N PRO A 21 1.54 7.74 -14.18
CA PRO A 21 1.01 8.52 -13.04
C PRO A 21 -0.18 9.41 -13.40
N ASP A 22 -0.20 9.96 -14.61
CA ASP A 22 -1.31 10.79 -15.07
C ASP A 22 -2.57 9.96 -15.32
N GLU A 23 -2.46 8.78 -15.95
CA GLU A 23 -3.57 7.85 -16.11
C GLU A 23 -4.11 7.39 -14.76
N PHE A 24 -3.21 7.01 -13.83
CA PHE A 24 -3.62 6.62 -12.47
C PHE A 24 -4.30 7.75 -11.70
N ARG A 25 -3.95 9.02 -11.99
CA ARG A 25 -4.57 10.19 -11.36
C ARG A 25 -5.97 10.49 -11.90
N VAL A 26 -6.21 10.29 -13.19
CA VAL A 26 -7.47 10.69 -13.85
C VAL A 26 -8.48 9.54 -13.96
N ASP A 27 -8.01 8.29 -13.94
CA ASP A 27 -8.85 7.10 -13.96
C ASP A 27 -9.34 6.78 -12.53
N GLN A 28 -10.45 7.43 -12.15
CA GLN A 28 -11.05 7.26 -10.83
C GLN A 28 -11.48 5.79 -10.55
N PRO A 29 -12.13 5.07 -11.47
CA PRO A 29 -12.43 3.64 -11.26
C PRO A 29 -11.19 2.81 -10.92
N PHE A 30 -10.08 3.00 -11.65
CA PHE A 30 -8.85 2.28 -11.38
C PHE A 30 -8.22 2.68 -10.03
N TYR A 31 -8.25 3.97 -9.69
CA TYR A 31 -7.80 4.45 -8.38
C TYR A 31 -8.61 3.86 -7.21
N ASP A 32 -9.93 3.79 -7.37
CA ASP A 32 -10.83 3.23 -6.36
C ASP A 32 -10.63 1.72 -6.20
N GLU A 33 -10.46 0.98 -7.30
CA GLU A 33 -10.15 -0.45 -7.27
C GLU A 33 -8.80 -0.72 -6.59
N MET A 34 -7.78 0.08 -6.92
CA MET A 34 -6.47 0.00 -6.27
C MET A 34 -6.60 0.22 -4.76
N THR A 35 -7.29 1.29 -4.36
CA THR A 35 -7.53 1.60 -2.95
C THR A 35 -8.22 0.44 -2.24
N LEU A 36 -9.26 -0.13 -2.85
CA LEU A 36 -10.02 -1.25 -2.30
C LEU A 36 -9.15 -2.49 -2.08
N VAL A 37 -8.29 -2.84 -3.04
CA VAL A 37 -7.35 -3.96 -2.88
C VAL A 37 -6.37 -3.69 -1.72
N LEU A 38 -5.87 -2.47 -1.60
CA LEU A 38 -4.88 -2.11 -0.57
C LEU A 38 -5.46 -2.01 0.84
N THR A 39 -6.77 -1.79 0.97
CA THR A 39 -7.46 -1.67 2.25
C THR A 39 -8.33 -2.87 2.62
N GLU A 40 -8.23 -3.98 1.89
CA GLU A 40 -8.97 -5.21 2.21
C GLU A 40 -8.58 -5.78 3.59
N TYR A 41 -7.34 -5.56 3.99
CA TYR A 41 -6.78 -6.00 5.26
C TYR A 41 -6.09 -4.86 6.00
N GLU A 42 -6.19 -4.90 7.33
CA GLU A 42 -5.47 -4.02 8.24
C GLU A 42 -4.64 -4.84 9.23
N LEU A 43 -3.69 -4.18 9.90
CA LEU A 43 -2.92 -4.80 10.96
C LEU A 43 -3.79 -5.05 12.19
N THR A 44 -3.53 -6.14 12.92
CA THR A 44 -4.09 -6.27 14.28
C THR A 44 -3.60 -5.13 15.18
N ASP A 45 -4.33 -4.81 16.25
CA ASP A 45 -3.89 -3.81 17.25
C ASP A 45 -2.46 -4.05 17.76
N THR A 46 -2.09 -5.33 17.94
CA THR A 46 -0.76 -5.72 18.40
C THR A 46 0.30 -5.41 17.35
N ALA A 47 0.06 -5.79 16.10
CA ALA A 47 0.97 -5.54 14.99
C ALA A 47 1.08 -4.05 14.66
N TYR A 48 -0.04 -3.33 14.70
CA TYR A 48 -0.08 -1.88 14.54
C TYR A 48 0.81 -1.18 15.58
N LYS A 49 0.62 -1.47 16.88
CA LYS A 49 1.42 -0.86 17.96
C LYS A 49 2.92 -1.18 17.86
N ALA A 50 3.27 -2.32 17.27
CA ALA A 50 4.66 -2.69 17.03
C ALA A 50 5.27 -1.93 15.85
N ALA A 51 4.50 -1.69 14.79
CA ALA A 51 4.95 -1.03 13.56
C ALA A 51 4.90 0.51 13.63
N GLU A 52 3.87 1.07 14.27
CA GLU A 52 3.58 2.52 14.34
C GLU A 52 4.81 3.37 14.74
N PRO A 53 5.62 3.02 15.76
CA PRO A 53 6.78 3.84 16.15
C PRO A 53 7.84 4.01 15.05
N ASN A 54 7.88 3.07 14.08
CA ASN A 54 8.84 3.07 12.98
C ASN A 54 8.27 3.65 11.68
N VAL A 55 6.98 3.94 11.63
CA VAL A 55 6.28 4.43 10.44
C VAL A 55 5.93 5.90 10.65
N PRO A 56 6.70 6.84 10.07
CA PRO A 56 6.42 8.27 10.24
C PRO A 56 5.08 8.67 9.63
N TYR A 57 4.33 9.49 10.37
CA TYR A 57 3.10 10.12 9.91
C TYR A 57 3.15 11.65 10.13
N PRO A 58 3.05 12.48 9.07
CA PRO A 58 2.83 12.13 7.66
C PRO A 58 4.03 11.40 7.01
N PRO A 59 3.84 10.71 5.86
CA PRO A 59 4.93 10.04 5.15
C PRO A 59 6.11 10.98 4.84
N GLN A 60 7.31 10.50 5.12
CA GLN A 60 8.56 11.18 4.79
C GLN A 60 8.94 10.84 3.33
N TRP A 61 8.58 11.73 2.42
CA TRP A 61 8.68 11.48 0.97
C TRP A 61 10.12 11.25 0.49
N GLU A 62 11.08 11.88 1.13
CA GLU A 62 12.51 11.70 0.88
C GLU A 62 13.03 10.31 1.31
N GLN A 63 12.24 9.56 2.10
CA GLN A 63 12.57 8.22 2.60
C GLN A 63 11.70 7.13 1.96
N LEU A 64 10.95 7.42 0.89
CA LEU A 64 10.07 6.42 0.25
C LEU A 64 10.79 5.13 -0.14
N SER A 65 12.02 5.21 -0.66
CA SER A 65 12.78 4.01 -1.02
C SER A 65 13.10 3.15 0.21
N ALA A 66 13.41 3.78 1.35
CA ALA A 66 13.65 3.06 2.60
C ALA A 66 12.35 2.45 3.15
N ALA A 67 11.22 3.16 3.03
CA ALA A 67 9.90 2.62 3.41
C ALA A 67 9.52 1.38 2.59
N VAL A 68 9.84 1.35 1.29
CA VAL A 68 9.54 0.19 0.44
C VAL A 68 10.49 -0.97 0.69
N ASN A 69 11.79 -0.70 0.75
CA ASN A 69 12.82 -1.75 0.73
C ASN A 69 13.34 -2.16 2.11
N GLY A 70 13.27 -1.26 3.09
CA GLY A 70 13.86 -1.44 4.43
C GLY A 70 12.86 -1.82 5.51
N SER A 71 11.57 -1.49 5.35
CA SER A 71 10.53 -1.79 6.35
C SER A 71 10.26 -3.28 6.48
N THR A 72 9.87 -3.74 7.66
CA THR A 72 9.28 -5.07 7.85
C THR A 72 7.95 -5.19 7.08
N PRO A 73 7.40 -6.40 6.85
CA PRO A 73 6.11 -6.54 6.17
C PRO A 73 4.98 -5.75 6.83
N ASN A 74 4.87 -5.76 8.16
CA ASN A 74 3.85 -5.01 8.88
C ASN A 74 4.03 -3.49 8.73
N GLU A 75 5.26 -2.99 8.83
CA GLU A 75 5.58 -1.57 8.60
C GLU A 75 5.28 -1.15 7.16
N LEU A 76 5.58 -2.01 6.17
CA LEU A 76 5.28 -1.76 4.76
C LEU A 76 3.77 -1.64 4.53
N LEU A 77 2.98 -2.55 5.10
CA LEU A 77 1.52 -2.45 5.03
C LEU A 77 1.03 -1.14 5.64
N LEU A 78 1.56 -0.77 6.82
CA LEU A 78 1.16 0.47 7.49
C LEU A 78 1.54 1.73 6.67
N HIS A 79 2.69 1.73 6.00
CA HIS A 79 3.05 2.78 5.03
C HIS A 79 2.04 2.89 3.90
N ILE A 80 1.65 1.77 3.29
CA ILE A 80 0.68 1.71 2.20
C ILE A 80 -0.68 2.25 2.65
N LEU A 81 -1.19 1.81 3.81
CA LEU A 81 -2.43 2.33 4.39
C LEU A 81 -2.34 3.84 4.68
N GLY A 82 -1.17 4.31 5.10
CA GLY A 82 -0.87 5.75 5.22
C GLY A 82 -0.97 6.50 3.89
N TRP A 83 -0.47 5.93 2.79
CA TRP A 83 -0.56 6.54 1.46
C TRP A 83 -1.99 6.58 0.91
N VAL A 84 -2.82 5.60 1.26
CA VAL A 84 -4.25 5.58 0.93
C VAL A 84 -5.02 6.65 1.72
N SER A 85 -4.85 6.66 3.05
CA SER A 85 -5.66 7.48 3.98
C SER A 85 -5.46 8.99 3.86
N GLN A 86 -4.34 9.45 3.29
CA GLN A 86 -4.06 10.88 3.10
C GLN A 86 -4.82 11.54 1.92
N GLY A 87 -5.72 10.80 1.27
CA GLY A 87 -6.47 11.15 0.05
C GLY A 87 -7.36 12.41 0.04
N ARG A 88 -7.10 13.42 0.89
CA ARG A 88 -7.71 14.76 0.78
C ARG A 88 -6.79 15.95 1.09
N TRP A 89 -5.61 15.75 1.66
CA TRP A 89 -4.82 16.86 2.24
C TRP A 89 -3.50 17.15 1.50
N ILE A 90 -3.02 16.21 0.69
CA ILE A 90 -1.79 16.30 -0.11
C ILE A 90 -2.10 15.63 -1.46
N GLU A 91 -1.54 16.12 -2.57
CA GLU A 91 -1.72 15.53 -3.92
C GLU A 91 -1.63 13.99 -3.86
N ALA A 92 -2.59 13.31 -4.53
CA ALA A 92 -2.93 11.89 -4.37
C ALA A 92 -1.72 11.01 -4.00
N PRO A 93 -1.53 10.65 -2.71
CA PRO A 93 -0.24 10.12 -2.25
C PRO A 93 0.16 8.79 -2.91
N LEU A 94 -0.81 7.92 -3.23
CA LEU A 94 -0.56 6.72 -4.04
C LEU A 94 0.01 7.05 -5.43
N VAL A 95 -0.50 8.09 -6.10
CA VAL A 95 0.02 8.54 -7.40
C VAL A 95 1.45 9.02 -7.26
N ARG A 96 1.79 9.73 -6.17
CA ARG A 96 3.15 10.18 -5.91
C ARG A 96 4.13 9.01 -5.72
N VAL A 97 3.71 7.96 -5.01
CA VAL A 97 4.52 6.74 -4.83
C VAL A 97 4.68 6.01 -6.16
N HIS A 98 3.65 6.01 -7.00
CA HIS A 98 3.71 5.46 -8.35
C HIS A 98 4.66 6.26 -9.26
N GLU A 99 4.57 7.59 -9.24
CA GLU A 99 5.46 8.50 -9.96
C GLU A 99 6.93 8.32 -9.57
N ALA A 100 7.20 7.99 -8.30
CA ALA A 100 8.53 7.63 -7.82
C ALA A 100 9.01 6.24 -8.27
N GLY A 101 8.18 5.46 -8.97
CA GLY A 101 8.49 4.10 -9.42
C GLY A 101 8.51 3.07 -8.28
N LEU A 102 7.84 3.37 -7.16
CA LEU A 102 7.96 2.60 -5.92
C LEU A 102 6.69 1.83 -5.55
N LEU A 103 5.54 2.13 -6.17
CA LEU A 103 4.27 1.47 -5.86
C LEU A 103 4.28 0.01 -6.30
N GLU A 104 4.65 -0.29 -7.55
CA GLU A 104 4.75 -1.69 -8.04
C GLU A 104 5.70 -2.54 -7.16
N PRO A 105 6.94 -2.12 -6.85
CA PRO A 105 7.82 -2.85 -5.94
C PRO A 105 7.21 -3.09 -4.56
N ALA A 106 6.51 -2.10 -4.00
CA ALA A 106 5.86 -2.22 -2.70
C ALA A 106 4.78 -3.32 -2.74
N LEU A 107 3.94 -3.35 -3.78
CA LEU A 107 2.88 -4.35 -3.91
C LEU A 107 3.42 -5.76 -4.09
N LYS A 108 4.43 -5.94 -4.95
CA LYS A 108 5.09 -7.24 -5.14
C LYS A 108 5.72 -7.76 -3.86
N ARG A 109 6.39 -6.87 -3.11
CA ARG A 109 7.02 -7.22 -1.85
C ARG A 109 5.99 -7.58 -0.79
N LEU A 110 4.90 -6.82 -0.68
CA LEU A 110 3.80 -7.12 0.22
C LEU A 110 3.18 -8.48 -0.13
N ALA A 111 2.85 -8.71 -1.40
CA ALA A 111 2.29 -9.96 -1.91
C ALA A 111 3.16 -11.18 -1.54
N ALA A 112 4.48 -11.08 -1.73
CA ALA A 112 5.43 -12.14 -1.39
C ALA A 112 5.51 -12.45 0.12
N HIS A 113 5.04 -11.54 0.97
CA HIS A 113 5.13 -11.64 2.42
C HIS A 113 3.77 -11.64 3.13
N VAL A 114 2.67 -11.83 2.39
CA VAL A 114 1.32 -11.84 2.98
C VAL A 114 1.18 -12.87 4.10
N SER A 115 1.79 -14.05 3.97
CA SER A 115 1.74 -15.10 4.99
C SER A 115 2.50 -14.75 6.29
N ALA A 116 3.34 -13.71 6.26
CA ALA A 116 4.09 -13.22 7.42
C ALA A 116 3.44 -12.00 8.07
N LEU A 117 2.36 -11.47 7.48
CA LEU A 117 1.61 -10.35 8.04
C LEU A 117 0.71 -10.81 9.18
N ASP A 118 0.61 -9.97 10.21
CA ASP A 118 -0.37 -10.14 11.28
C ASP A 118 -1.55 -9.19 11.03
N ILE A 119 -2.54 -9.70 10.30
CA ILE A 119 -3.61 -8.92 9.68
C ILE A 119 -5.00 -9.51 9.96
N VAL A 120 -6.00 -8.63 9.88
CA VAL A 120 -7.42 -8.96 9.93
C VAL A 120 -8.14 -8.34 8.74
N ALA A 121 -9.18 -9.00 8.27
CA ALA A 121 -10.01 -8.46 7.19
C ALA A 121 -10.78 -7.24 7.70
N VAL A 122 -10.74 -6.15 6.94
CA VAL A 122 -11.62 -5.01 7.16
C VAL A 122 -13.04 -5.47 6.82
N LYS A 123 -13.97 -5.39 7.77
CA LYS A 123 -15.36 -5.76 7.49
C LYS A 123 -16.01 -4.64 6.69
N ASP A 124 -16.65 -5.00 5.58
CA ASP A 124 -17.65 -4.14 4.95
C ASP A 124 -18.81 -3.97 5.97
N GLU A 125 -18.89 -2.80 6.60
CA GLU A 125 -20.06 -2.40 7.41
C GLU A 125 -21.28 -2.07 6.54
#